data_AF-A0A658BPD5-F1
#
_entry.id   AF-A0A658BPD5-F1
#
_cell.length_a   1.000
_cell.length_b   1.000
_cell.length_c   1.000
_cell.angle_alpha   90.00
_cell.angle_beta   90.00
_cell.angle_gamma   90.00
#
_symmetry.space_group_name_H-M   'P 1'
#
loop_
_entity.id
_entity.type
_entity.pdbx_description
1 polymer ?
#
loop_
_entity_poly.entity_id
_entity_poly.type
_entity_poly.pdbx_seq_one_letter_code
_entity_poly.pdbx_strand_id
1 'polypeptide(L)' 'ILNQGGAAGKRLDFMMQELNREANTLGSKSIATETSRLSMELKVLIEQMREQIQNIE' A
#
# COMPACT_ATOMS: atom_id res chain seq x y z
N ILE A 1 5.64 -15.80 0.27
CA ILE A 1 5.82 -14.76 1.30
C ILE A 1 5.13 -15.19 2.60
N LEU A 2 3.82 -15.43 2.59
CA LEU A 2 3.04 -15.80 3.79
C LEU A 2 3.52 -17.08 4.52
N ASN A 3 4.18 -18.01 3.83
CA ASN A 3 4.69 -19.25 4.44
C ASN A 3 6.07 -19.11 5.13
N GLN A 4 6.64 -17.89 5.22
CA GLN A 4 8.01 -17.68 5.74
C GLN A 4 8.08 -17.28 7.22
N GLY A 5 6.96 -17.17 7.94
CA GLY A 5 6.93 -16.68 9.34
C GLY A 5 7.50 -15.27 9.47
N GLY A 6 7.70 -14.75 10.69
CA GLY A 6 7.96 -13.33 11.05
C GLY A 6 8.84 -12.43 10.14
N ALA A 7 9.71 -12.96 9.27
CA ALA A 7 10.38 -12.17 8.22
C ALA A 7 9.43 -11.70 7.08
N ALA A 8 8.28 -12.37 6.93
CA ALA A 8 7.27 -12.08 5.93
C ALA A 8 6.55 -10.74 6.19
N GLY A 9 6.25 -10.41 7.45
CA GLY A 9 5.59 -9.16 7.83
C GLY A 9 6.43 -7.94 7.44
N LYS A 10 7.70 -7.91 7.85
CA LYS A 10 8.64 -6.83 7.51
C LYS A 10 8.80 -6.62 6.00
N ARG A 11 8.81 -7.71 5.22
CA ARG A 11 8.87 -7.62 3.76
C ARG A 11 7.58 -7.05 3.17
N LEU A 12 6.43 -7.43 3.71
CA LEU A 12 5.14 -6.90 3.30
C LEU A 12 4.96 -5.43 3.69
N ASP A 13 5.40 -5.00 4.88
CA ASP A 13 5.35 -3.59 5.27
C ASP A 13 6.23 -2.74 4.34
N PHE A 14 7.43 -3.21 3.98
CA PHE A 14 8.25 -2.54 2.96
C PHE A 14 7.50 -2.40 1.62
N MET A 15 6.83 -3.46 1.16
CA MET A 15 6.03 -3.39 -0.08
C MET A 15 4.88 -2.40 0.05
N MET A 16 4.21 -2.31 1.20
CA MET A 16 3.15 -1.33 1.42
C MET A 16 3.69 0.11 1.42
N GLN A 17 4.89 0.35 1.96
CA GLN A 17 5.54 1.66 1.88
C GLN A 17 5.81 2.06 0.42
N GLU A 18 6.33 1.14 -0.40
CA GLU A 18 6.57 1.41 -1.82
C GLU A 18 5.27 1.65 -2.59
N LEU A 19 4.22 0.87 -2.32
CA LEU A 19 2.89 1.10 -2.93
C LEU A 19 2.30 2.45 -2.53
N ASN A 20 2.50 2.91 -1.29
CA ASN A 20 2.03 4.23 -0.86
C ASN A 20 2.77 5.34 -1.62
N ARG A 21 4.10 5.22 -1.84
CA ARG A 21 4.86 6.15 -2.68
C ARG A 21 4.33 6.20 -4.12
N GLU A 22 4.02 5.03 -4.68
CA GLU A 22 3.50 4.95 -6.04
C GLU A 22 2.10 5.56 -6.15
N ALA A 23 1.21 5.28 -5.18
CA ALA A 23 -0.13 5.86 -5.14
C ALA A 23 -0.09 7.40 -5.03
N ASN A 24 0.86 7.96 -4.26
CA ASN A 24 1.06 9.42 -4.21
C ASN A 24 1.54 9.98 -5.55
N THR A 25 2.43 9.27 -6.25
CA THR A 25 2.92 9.68 -7.58
C THR A 25 1.79 9.64 -8.60
N LEU A 26 1.00 8.55 -8.61
CA LEU A 26 -0.17 8.40 -9.47
C LEU A 26 -1.19 9.51 -9.23
N GLY A 27 -1.51 9.83 -7.97
CA GLY A 27 -2.47 10.87 -7.63
C GLY A 27 -2.00 12.29 -7.97
N SER A 28 -0.73 12.59 -7.70
CA SER A 28 -0.15 13.93 -7.90
C SER A 28 0.22 14.25 -9.35
N LYS A 29 0.46 13.23 -10.18
CA LYS A 29 0.82 13.39 -11.61
C LYS A 29 -0.32 13.05 -12.57
N SER A 30 -1.46 12.58 -12.06
CA SER A 30 -2.62 12.30 -12.91
C SER A 30 -3.26 13.59 -13.41
N ILE A 31 -3.59 13.61 -14.71
CA ILE A 31 -4.35 14.68 -15.37
C ILE A 31 -5.85 14.43 -15.24
N ALA A 32 -6.27 13.16 -15.13
CA ALA A 32 -7.66 12.77 -15.01
C ALA A 32 -8.10 12.78 -13.54
N THR A 33 -9.18 13.50 -13.25
CA THR A 33 -9.78 13.58 -11.90
C THR A 33 -10.16 12.21 -11.36
N GLU A 34 -10.68 11.34 -12.21
CA GLU A 34 -11.08 9.98 -11.80
C GLU A 34 -9.88 9.15 -11.34
N THR A 35 -8.75 9.23 -12.05
CA THR A 35 -7.52 8.54 -11.65
C THR A 35 -6.96 9.11 -10.33
N SER A 36 -7.06 10.42 -10.10
CA SER A 36 -6.70 11.01 -8.80
C SER A 36 -7.62 10.50 -7.68
N ARG A 37 -8.93 10.36 -7.93
CA ARG A 37 -9.89 9.79 -6.98
C ARG A 37 -9.55 8.33 -6.65
N LEU A 38 -9.30 7.51 -7.67
CA LEU A 38 -8.88 6.12 -7.52
C LEU A 38 -7.55 5.99 -6.74
N SER A 39 -6.61 6.94 -6.92
CA SER A 39 -5.36 6.94 -6.15
C SER A 39 -5.60 7.16 -4.64
N MET A 40 -6.63 7.93 -4.26
CA MET A 40 -6.99 8.11 -2.85
C MET A 40 -7.60 6.83 -2.27
N GLU A 41 -8.48 6.17 -3.01
CA GLU A 41 -9.05 4.88 -2.61
C GLU A 41 -7.96 3.81 -2.45
N LEU A 42 -7.01 3.78 -3.39
CA LEU A 42 -5.85 2.90 -3.32
C LEU A 42 -5.03 3.13 -2.04
N LYS A 43 -4.84 4.39 -1.62
CA LYS A 43 -4.15 4.70 -0.36
C LYS A 43 -4.90 4.15 0.86
N VAL A 44 -6.22 4.20 0.87
CA VAL A 44 -7.03 3.61 1.96
C VAL A 44 -6.83 2.09 2.01
N LEU A 45 -6.85 1.41 0.87
CA LEU A 45 -6.62 -0.04 0.80
C LEU A 45 -5.19 -0.41 1.24
N ILE A 46 -4.19 0.39 0.90
CA ILE A 46 -2.81 0.19 1.35
C ILE A 46 -2.71 0.28 2.88
N GLU A 47 -3.35 1.27 3.52
CA GLU A 47 -3.32 1.38 4.98
C GLU A 47 -4.04 0.22 5.66
N GLN A 48 -5.18 -0.24 5.12
CA GLN A 48 -5.85 -1.45 5.61
C GLN A 48 -4.94 -2.68 5.51
N MET A 49 -4.20 -2.83 4.42
CA MET A 49 -3.23 -3.92 4.25
C MET A 49 -2.09 -3.83 5.27
N ARG A 50 -1.61 -2.62 5.60
CA ARG A 50 -0.58 -2.41 6.64
C ARG A 50 -1.08 -2.84 8.02
N GLU A 51 -2.31 -2.50 8.37
CA GLU A 51 -2.94 -2.94 9.61
C GLU A 51 -3.02 -4.48 9.66
N GLN A 52 -3.40 -5.13 8.54
CA GLN A 52 -3.41 -6.59 8.48
C GLN A 52 -2.01 -7.21 8.64
N ILE A 53 -0.99 -6.58 8.07
CA ILE A 53 0.41 -7.04 8.20
C ILE A 53 0.88 -6.94 9.65
N GLN A 54 0.55 -5.85 10.35
CA GLN A 54 0.90 -5.68 11.77
C GLN A 54 0.18 -6.70 12.67
N ASN A 55 -1.04 -7.11 12.32
CA ASN A 55 -1.80 -8.09 13.08
C ASN A 55 -1.27 -9.53 12.96
N ILE A 56 -0.44 -9.82 11.95
CA ILE A 56 0.14 -11.16 11.70
C ILE A 56 1.64 -11.26 12.04
N GLU A 57 2.28 -10.14 12.39
CA GLU A 57 3.62 -10.10 13.00
C GLU A 57 3.58 -10.48 14.48
#